data_AF-A0A1Q9NX23-F1
#
_entry.id   AF-A0A1Q9NX23-F1
#
_cell.length_a   1.000
_cell.length_b   1.000
_cell.length_c   1.000
_cell.angle_alpha   90.00
_cell.angle_beta   90.00
_cell.angle_gamma   90.00
#
_symmetry.space_group_name_H-M   'P 1'
#
loop_
_entity.id
_entity.type
_entity.pdbx_description
1 polymer ?
#
loop_
_entity_poly.entity_id
_entity_poly.type
_entity_poly.pdbx_seq_one_letter_code
_entity_poly.pdbx_strand_id
1 'polypeptide(L)'
;MNEFEQILQSLNGIMEFYLTKRKDYSLECLLESPVKNGQSAYELFLHTVKTLYQFIHEKFTIEPRDLIGKPNDELIDVPDDVELPLYQRMINQLEKASDSFSEAINSLPSEKYEEYREKIATLVMHTVLHGGMVLRTQKQYIENNMINLTTDLQVA
;
A
#
# COMPACT_ATOMS: atom_id res chain seq x y z
N MET A 1 15.14 -12.30 11.70
CA MET A 1 13.88 -11.83 11.10
C MET A 1 12.75 -12.10 12.07
N ASN A 2 12.16 -11.06 12.65
CA ASN A 2 11.07 -11.16 13.61
C ASN A 2 9.73 -11.49 12.91
N GLU A 3 8.70 -11.83 13.68
CA GLU A 3 7.40 -12.26 13.16
C GLU A 3 6.69 -11.18 12.32
N PHE A 4 6.88 -9.90 12.64
CA PHE A 4 6.25 -8.79 11.92
C PHE A 4 6.91 -8.53 10.57
N GLU A 5 8.22 -8.65 10.48
CA GLU A 5 8.95 -8.57 9.20
C GLU A 5 8.50 -9.66 8.23
N GLN A 6 8.32 -10.89 8.72
CA GLN A 6 7.83 -12.01 7.90
C GLN A 6 6.44 -11.73 7.34
N ILE A 7 5.56 -11.12 8.15
CA ILE A 7 4.20 -10.75 7.71
C ILE A 7 4.25 -9.65 6.66
N LEU A 8 5.04 -8.59 6.87
CA LEU A 8 5.17 -7.49 5.91
C LEU A 8 5.81 -7.95 4.60
N GLN A 9 6.86 -8.77 4.66
CA GLN A 9 7.47 -9.35 3.47
C GLN A 9 6.48 -10.22 2.68
N SER A 10 5.69 -11.03 3.38
CA SER A 10 4.64 -11.84 2.76
C SER A 10 3.58 -10.97 2.08
N LEU A 11 3.17 -9.88 2.73
CA LEU A 11 2.21 -8.93 2.18
C LEU A 11 2.76 -8.23 0.92
N ASN A 12 4.03 -7.79 0.95
CA ASN A 12 4.68 -7.17 -0.20
C ASN A 12 4.70 -8.12 -1.39
N GLY A 13 5.09 -9.38 -1.19
CA GLY A 13 5.07 -10.39 -2.26
C GLY A 13 3.66 -10.67 -2.81
N ILE A 14 2.63 -10.68 -1.95
CA ILE A 14 1.23 -10.82 -2.40
C ILE A 14 0.82 -9.60 -3.24
N MET A 15 1.10 -8.39 -2.76
CA MET A 15 0.75 -7.16 -3.46
C MET A 15 1.48 -7.03 -4.79
N GLU A 16 2.78 -7.33 -4.82
CA GLU A 16 3.60 -7.39 -6.03
C GLU A 16 3.00 -8.38 -7.03
N PHE A 17 2.71 -9.62 -6.60
CA PHE A 17 2.10 -10.64 -7.46
C PHE A 17 0.80 -10.13 -8.09
N TYR A 18 -0.10 -9.57 -7.28
CA TYR A 18 -1.40 -9.11 -7.76
C TYR A 18 -1.29 -7.88 -8.66
N LEU A 19 -0.49 -6.88 -8.29
CA LEU A 19 -0.33 -5.67 -9.10
C LEU A 19 0.39 -5.98 -10.42
N THR A 20 1.36 -6.91 -10.42
CA THR A 20 2.11 -7.27 -11.64
C THR A 20 1.32 -8.18 -12.57
N LYS A 21 0.52 -9.13 -12.04
CA LYS A 21 -0.42 -9.93 -12.86
C LYS A 21 -1.52 -9.09 -13.48
N ARG A 22 -1.71 -7.87 -12.96
CA ARG A 22 -2.74 -6.92 -13.37
C ARG A 22 -2.13 -5.65 -13.99
N LYS A 23 -0.90 -5.72 -14.48
CA LYS A 23 -0.22 -4.62 -15.18
C LYS A 23 -0.94 -4.16 -16.44
N ASP A 24 -1.78 -5.03 -17.03
CA ASP A 24 -2.53 -4.76 -18.26
C ASP A 24 -3.91 -4.11 -18.00
N TYR A 25 -4.31 -3.92 -16.74
CA TYR A 25 -5.55 -3.20 -16.43
C TYR A 25 -5.36 -1.69 -16.58
N SER A 26 -6.43 -0.99 -16.97
CA SER A 26 -6.40 0.46 -17.14
C SER A 26 -6.02 1.14 -15.83
N LEU A 27 -5.38 2.31 -15.94
CA LEU A 27 -5.04 3.17 -14.82
C LEU A 27 -6.27 3.45 -13.91
N GLU A 28 -7.46 3.49 -14.50
CA GLU A 28 -8.74 3.66 -13.83
C GLU A 28 -9.02 2.53 -12.81
N CYS A 29 -8.58 1.30 -13.05
CA CYS A 29 -8.72 0.20 -12.09
C CYS A 29 -7.97 0.45 -10.76
N LEU A 30 -6.98 1.33 -10.76
CA LEU A 30 -6.27 1.76 -9.56
C LEU A 30 -6.92 3.00 -8.94
N LEU A 31 -7.35 3.93 -9.77
CA LEU A 31 -7.76 5.28 -9.35
C LEU A 31 -9.25 5.41 -9.04
N GLU A 32 -10.10 4.57 -9.62
CA GLU A 32 -11.54 4.63 -9.42
C GLU A 32 -12.00 3.66 -8.33
N SER A 33 -13.04 4.05 -7.60
CA SER A 33 -13.72 3.15 -6.68
C SER A 33 -14.87 2.43 -7.40
N PRO A 34 -14.98 1.10 -7.28
CA PRO A 34 -16.11 0.34 -7.81
C PRO A 34 -17.41 0.58 -7.01
N VAL A 35 -17.34 1.29 -5.88
CA VAL A 35 -18.47 1.60 -5.01
C VAL A 35 -18.61 3.11 -4.88
N LYS A 36 -19.84 3.63 -4.98
CA LYS A 36 -20.11 5.07 -4.80
C LYS A 36 -19.67 5.52 -3.40
N ASN A 37 -18.84 6.56 -3.33
CA ASN A 37 -18.20 7.07 -2.11
C ASN A 37 -17.27 6.06 -1.41
N GLY A 38 -16.90 4.97 -2.08
CA GLY A 38 -15.86 4.06 -1.60
C GLY A 38 -14.46 4.61 -1.90
N GLN A 39 -13.46 4.02 -1.26
CA GLN A 39 -12.05 4.31 -1.57
C GLN A 39 -11.61 3.47 -2.78
N SER A 40 -10.76 4.05 -3.60
CA SER A 40 -10.03 3.39 -4.67
C SER A 40 -8.90 2.50 -4.11
N ALA A 41 -8.38 1.61 -4.96
CA ALA A 41 -7.20 0.81 -4.63
C ALA A 41 -5.99 1.71 -4.32
N TYR A 42 -5.84 2.81 -5.05
CA TYR A 42 -4.77 3.77 -4.85
C TYR A 42 -4.90 4.53 -3.53
N GLU A 43 -6.09 4.99 -3.15
CA GLU A 43 -6.31 5.68 -1.87
C GLU A 43 -6.05 4.78 -0.66
N LEU A 44 -6.54 3.53 -0.72
CA LEU A 44 -6.28 2.54 0.33
C LEU A 44 -4.78 2.26 0.49
N PHE A 45 -4.09 2.13 -0.65
CA PHE A 45 -2.66 1.92 -0.71
C PHE A 45 -1.88 3.10 -0.11
N LEU A 46 -2.16 4.33 -0.57
CA LEU A 46 -1.49 5.54 -0.08
C LEU A 46 -1.71 5.71 1.42
N HIS A 47 -2.93 5.46 1.90
CA HIS A 47 -3.23 5.52 3.31
C HIS A 47 -2.35 4.56 4.11
N THR A 48 -2.20 3.31 3.67
CA THR A 48 -1.35 2.33 4.35
C THR A 48 0.11 2.77 4.42
N VAL A 49 0.68 3.25 3.31
CA VAL A 49 2.06 3.77 3.27
C VAL A 49 2.23 4.95 4.22
N LYS A 50 1.29 5.90 4.21
CA LYS A 50 1.31 7.06 5.12
C LYS A 50 1.24 6.63 6.59
N THR A 51 0.37 5.68 6.95
CA THR A 51 0.23 5.21 8.32
C THR A 51 1.52 4.53 8.83
N LEU A 52 2.21 3.76 7.98
CA LEU A 52 3.52 3.18 8.31
C LEU A 52 4.55 4.28 8.62
N TYR A 53 4.67 5.27 7.73
CA TYR A 53 5.62 6.37 7.93
C TYR A 53 5.28 7.26 9.13
N GLN A 54 4.00 7.54 9.37
CA GLN A 54 3.57 8.31 10.54
C GLN A 54 3.96 7.62 11.84
N PHE A 55 3.79 6.30 11.93
CA PHE A 55 4.21 5.55 13.11
C PHE A 55 5.73 5.64 13.33
N ILE A 56 6.53 5.49 12.26
CA ILE A 56 7.99 5.65 12.32
C ILE A 56 8.35 7.05 12.82
N HIS A 57 7.75 8.09 12.26
CA HIS A 57 8.04 9.47 12.65
C HIS A 57 7.67 9.76 14.10
N GLU A 58 6.45 9.41 14.52
CA GLU A 58 5.92 9.73 15.85
C GLU A 58 6.62 8.99 16.99
N LYS A 59 7.14 7.78 16.74
CA LYS A 59 7.67 6.92 17.80
C LYS A 59 9.19 6.77 17.78
N PHE A 60 9.83 7.05 16.65
CA PHE A 60 11.26 6.84 16.47
C PHE A 60 12.03 8.14 16.24
N THR A 61 11.36 9.30 16.18
CA THR A 61 12.00 10.61 15.95
C THR A 61 12.88 10.65 14.70
N ILE A 62 12.61 9.75 13.75
CA ILE A 62 13.24 9.77 12.42
C ILE A 62 12.51 10.87 11.64
N GLU A 63 13.25 11.86 11.15
CA GLU A 63 12.68 12.95 10.35
C GLU A 63 12.06 12.36 9.06
N PRO A 64 10.84 12.74 8.65
CA PRO A 64 10.18 12.24 7.44
C PRO A 64 10.90 12.65 6.16
N ARG A 65 12.03 13.36 6.26
CA ARG A 65 12.84 13.81 5.12
C ARG A 65 13.82 12.73 4.65
N ASP A 66 14.16 11.78 5.53
CA ASP A 66 14.99 10.61 5.18
C ASP A 66 14.15 9.45 4.62
N LEU A 67 12.83 9.59 4.69
CA LEU A 67 11.85 8.64 4.18
C LEU A 67 11.09 9.34 3.04
N ILE A 68 11.33 8.92 1.81
CA ILE A 68 10.71 9.53 0.62
C ILE A 68 9.18 9.65 0.80
N GLY A 69 8.68 10.90 0.76
CA GLY A 69 7.25 11.24 0.71
C GLY A 69 6.68 11.72 2.04
N LYS A 70 6.53 13.04 2.19
CA LYS A 70 5.85 13.65 3.34
C LYS A 70 4.39 13.15 3.44
N PRO A 71 3.81 13.06 4.65
CA PRO A 71 2.44 12.52 4.84
C PRO A 71 1.32 13.46 4.40
N ASN A 72 1.62 14.74 4.14
CA ASN A 72 0.61 15.76 3.90
C ASN A 72 0.21 15.78 2.43
N ASP A 73 -1.04 15.38 2.16
CA ASP A 73 -2.00 15.71 1.07
C ASP A 73 -1.58 15.96 -0.38
N GLU A 74 -0.31 16.13 -0.68
CA GLU A 74 0.22 16.08 -2.02
C GLU A 74 0.52 14.61 -2.29
N LEU A 75 0.03 14.14 -3.44
CA LEU A 75 0.55 12.96 -4.12
C LEU A 75 2.02 12.83 -3.78
N ILE A 76 2.44 11.72 -3.16
CA ILE A 76 3.85 11.46 -2.84
C ILE A 76 4.63 11.95 -4.03
N ASP A 77 5.39 13.05 -3.85
CA ASP A 77 6.07 13.76 -4.93
C ASP A 77 6.99 12.72 -5.57
N VAL A 78 6.50 12.13 -6.65
CA VAL A 78 7.24 11.14 -7.41
C VAL A 78 8.31 11.96 -8.10
N PRO A 79 9.60 11.72 -7.84
CA PRO A 79 10.63 12.41 -8.60
C PRO A 79 10.30 12.25 -10.09
N ASP A 80 10.23 13.37 -10.81
CA ASP A 80 9.95 13.43 -12.25
C ASP A 80 10.97 12.64 -13.10
N ASP A 81 12.00 12.10 -12.47
CA ASP A 81 12.99 11.25 -13.09
C ASP A 81 12.53 9.78 -13.11
N VAL A 82 11.97 9.40 -14.28
CA VAL A 82 11.85 8.04 -14.88
C VAL A 82 10.47 7.33 -14.84
N GLU A 83 9.79 7.33 -16.00
CA GLU A 83 9.18 6.22 -16.78
C GLU A 83 8.50 4.98 -16.12
N LEU A 84 8.21 4.96 -14.81
CA LEU A 84 7.61 3.77 -14.19
C LEU A 84 6.07 3.84 -14.17
N PRO A 85 5.36 2.75 -14.58
CA PRO A 85 3.91 2.63 -14.42
C PRO A 85 3.46 2.86 -12.97
N LEU A 86 2.26 3.42 -12.77
CA LEU A 86 1.73 3.75 -11.44
C LEU A 86 1.78 2.55 -10.47
N TYR A 87 1.42 1.36 -10.93
CA TYR A 87 1.45 0.15 -10.09
C TYR A 87 2.86 -0.16 -9.58
N GLN A 88 3.90 0.06 -10.39
CA GLN A 88 5.29 -0.18 -10.00
C GLN A 88 5.74 0.85 -8.96
N ARG A 89 5.31 2.10 -9.11
CA ARG A 89 5.57 3.14 -8.11
C ARG A 89 4.92 2.80 -6.77
N MET A 90 3.68 2.29 -6.80
CA MET A 90 3.00 1.79 -5.60
C MET A 90 3.81 0.67 -4.96
N ILE A 91 4.16 -0.40 -5.69
CA ILE A 91 4.98 -1.49 -5.13
C ILE A 91 6.25 -0.97 -4.46
N ASN A 92 7.02 -0.13 -5.16
CA ASN A 92 8.26 0.43 -4.65
C ASN A 92 8.07 1.29 -3.38
N GLN A 93 6.95 2.01 -3.25
CA GLN A 93 6.65 2.81 -2.06
C GLN A 93 6.28 1.93 -0.85
N LEU A 94 5.54 0.85 -1.07
CA LEU A 94 5.18 -0.08 -0.01
C LEU A 94 6.40 -0.87 0.48
N GLU A 95 7.26 -1.32 -0.43
CA GLU A 95 8.54 -1.95 -0.09
C GLU A 95 9.38 -1.01 0.77
N LYS A 96 9.60 0.23 0.32
CA LYS A 96 10.36 1.24 1.09
C LYS A 96 9.75 1.49 2.47
N ALA A 97 8.43 1.64 2.57
CA ALA A 97 7.76 1.86 3.85
C ALA A 97 7.90 0.65 4.79
N SER A 98 7.80 -0.56 4.24
CA SER A 98 7.95 -1.81 4.99
C SER A 98 9.38 -2.03 5.46
N ASP A 99 10.37 -1.74 4.61
CA ASP A 99 11.79 -1.85 4.94
C ASP A 99 12.15 -0.83 6.02
N SER A 100 11.71 0.42 5.86
CA SER A 100 11.92 1.49 6.86
C SER A 100 11.27 1.15 8.20
N PHE A 101 10.08 0.54 8.17
CA PHE A 101 9.41 0.09 9.38
C PHE A 101 10.17 -1.06 10.04
N SER A 102 10.60 -2.05 9.27
CA SER A 102 11.40 -3.20 9.73
C SER A 102 12.72 -2.75 10.36
N GLU A 103 13.41 -1.80 9.73
CA GLU A 103 14.64 -1.21 10.26
C GLU A 103 14.36 -0.47 11.57
N ALA A 104 13.30 0.35 11.62
CA ALA A 104 12.92 1.09 12.81
C ALA A 104 12.65 0.14 13.99
N ILE A 105 11.83 -0.91 13.81
CA ILE A 105 11.51 -1.84 14.89
C ILE A 105 12.73 -2.65 15.36
N ASN A 106 13.64 -3.01 14.45
CA ASN A 106 14.86 -3.76 14.80
C ASN A 106 15.90 -2.89 15.51
N SER A 107 15.87 -1.58 15.27
CA SER A 107 16.74 -0.63 15.97
C SER A 107 16.32 -0.38 17.42
N LEU A 108 15.14 -0.85 17.84
CA LEU A 108 14.63 -0.63 19.20
C LEU A 108 15.43 -1.42 20.23
N PRO A 109 15.79 -0.78 21.36
CA PRO A 109 16.13 -1.52 22.58
C PRO A 109 15.00 -2.47 22.96
N SER A 110 15.33 -3.66 23.48
CA SER A 110 14.34 -4.71 23.81
C SER A 110 13.19 -4.20 24.69
N GLU A 111 13.46 -3.29 25.64
CA GLU A 111 12.44 -2.72 26.52
C GLU A 111 11.44 -1.83 25.76
N LYS A 112 11.92 -1.07 24.77
CA LYS A 112 11.07 -0.23 23.90
C LYS A 112 10.32 -1.06 22.87
N TYR A 113 10.95 -2.12 22.37
CA TYR A 113 10.26 -3.08 21.50
C TYR A 113 9.05 -3.69 22.21
N GLU A 114 9.21 -4.13 23.46
CA GLU A 114 8.10 -4.71 24.22
C GLU A 114 7.01 -3.66 24.54
N GLU A 115 7.40 -2.42 24.88
CA GLU A 115 6.46 -1.30 25.07
C GLU A 115 5.59 -1.04 23.82
N TYR A 116 6.16 -1.21 22.62
CA TYR A 116 5.48 -0.94 21.35
C TYR A 116 4.91 -2.18 20.66
N ARG A 117 5.12 -3.38 21.20
CA ARG A 117 4.80 -4.65 20.54
C ARG A 117 3.35 -4.74 20.08
N GLU A 118 2.39 -4.35 20.92
CA GLU A 118 0.96 -4.35 20.56
C GLU A 118 0.62 -3.34 19.45
N LYS A 119 1.27 -2.17 19.45
CA LYS A 119 1.07 -1.15 18.42
C LYS A 119 1.68 -1.57 17.09
N ILE A 120 2.86 -2.18 17.13
CA ILE A 120 3.52 -2.80 15.96
C ILE A 120 2.59 -3.87 15.37
N ALA A 121 2.04 -4.77 16.20
CA ALA A 121 1.09 -5.78 15.74
C ALA A 121 -0.17 -5.17 15.11
N THR A 122 -0.73 -4.13 15.74
CA THR A 122 -1.91 -3.42 15.21
C THR A 122 -1.64 -2.82 13.84
N LEU A 123 -0.47 -2.21 13.65
CA LEU A 123 -0.09 -1.57 12.40
C LEU A 123 0.17 -2.59 11.28
N VAL A 124 0.81 -3.71 11.61
CA VAL A 124 0.98 -4.83 10.68
C VAL A 124 -0.37 -5.40 10.25
N MET A 125 -1.28 -5.63 11.20
CA MET A 125 -2.64 -6.09 10.90
C MET A 125 -3.43 -5.09 10.06
N HIS A 126 -3.31 -3.80 10.32
CA HIS A 126 -3.89 -2.74 9.50
C HIS A 126 -3.38 -2.80 8.06
N THR A 127 -2.06 -2.98 7.89
CA THR A 127 -1.41 -3.08 6.58
C THR A 127 -1.94 -4.31 5.81
N VAL A 128 -2.05 -5.46 6.48
CA VAL A 128 -2.61 -6.69 5.89
C VAL A 128 -4.07 -6.50 5.48
N LEU A 129 -4.90 -5.90 6.35
CA LEU A 129 -6.31 -5.64 6.07
C LEU A 129 -6.46 -4.75 4.82
N HIS A 130 -5.71 -3.66 4.77
CA HIS A 130 -5.75 -2.73 3.65
C HIS A 130 -5.24 -3.35 2.35
N GLY A 131 -4.17 -4.15 2.41
CA GLY A 131 -3.72 -4.93 1.26
C GLY A 131 -4.84 -5.82 0.71
N GLY A 132 -5.54 -6.55 1.59
CA GLY A 132 -6.73 -7.32 1.21
C GLY A 132 -7.84 -6.46 0.58
N MET A 133 -8.08 -5.27 1.11
CA MET A 133 -9.05 -4.33 0.55
C MET A 133 -8.64 -3.83 -0.84
N VAL A 134 -7.36 -3.50 -1.07
CA VAL A 134 -6.84 -3.10 -2.38
C VAL A 134 -7.13 -4.18 -3.42
N LEU A 135 -6.80 -5.45 -3.11
CA LEU A 135 -7.05 -6.58 -4.01
C LEU A 135 -8.53 -6.78 -4.32
N ARG A 136 -9.38 -6.63 -3.30
CA ARG A 136 -10.83 -6.73 -3.43
C ARG A 136 -11.37 -5.61 -4.31
N THR A 137 -10.98 -4.36 -4.06
CA THR A 137 -11.42 -3.19 -4.82
C THR A 137 -11.08 -3.33 -6.30
N GLN A 138 -9.85 -3.75 -6.62
CA GLN A 138 -9.47 -4.03 -8.00
C GLN A 138 -10.29 -5.14 -8.63
N LYS A 139 -10.51 -6.24 -7.92
CA LYS A 139 -11.33 -7.35 -8.42
C LYS A 139 -12.75 -6.87 -8.75
N GLN A 140 -13.38 -6.11 -7.86
CA GLN A 140 -14.73 -5.59 -8.09
C GLN A 140 -14.80 -4.63 -9.27
N TYR A 141 -13.79 -3.77 -9.45
CA TYR A 141 -13.71 -2.88 -10.62
C TYR A 141 -13.71 -3.66 -11.93
N ILE A 142 -12.88 -4.71 -12.00
CA ILE A 142 -12.75 -5.56 -13.18
C ILE A 142 -14.07 -6.30 -13.46
N GLU A 143 -14.69 -6.86 -12.43
CA GLU A 143 -15.98 -7.54 -12.55
C GLU A 143 -17.06 -6.60 -13.08
N ASN A 144 -17.16 -5.38 -12.54
CA ASN A 144 -18.16 -4.39 -12.98
C ASN A 144 -17.95 -3.94 -14.43
N ASN A 145 -16.71 -3.78 -14.87
CA ASN A 145 -16.41 -3.26 -16.22
C ASN A 145 -16.34 -4.36 -17.29
N MET A 146 -16.02 -5.60 -16.94
CA MET A 146 -16.17 -6.73 -17.87
C MET A 146 -17.64 -7.07 -18.14
N ILE A 147 -18.53 -6.89 -17.15
CA ILE A 147 -19.99 -7.08 -17.34
C ILE A 147 -20.55 -6.09 -18.37
N ASN A 148 -20.06 -4.84 -18.36
CA ASN A 148 -20.49 -3.81 -19.32
C ASN A 148 -20.08 -4.14 -20.76
N LEU A 149 -18.86 -4.66 -20.99
CA LEU A 149 -18.39 -5.08 -22.32
C LEU A 149 -19.24 -6.21 -22.94
N THR A 150 -19.69 -7.17 -22.14
CA THR A 150 -20.59 -8.23 -22.61
C THR A 150 -22.01 -7.74 -22.88
N THR A 151 -22.46 -6.69 -22.18
CA THR A 151 -23.81 -6.13 -22.36
C THR A 151 -23.87 -5.27 -23.62
N ASP A 152 -22.84 -4.46 -23.88
CA ASP A 152 -22.74 -3.63 -25.10
C ASP A 152 -22.62 -4.48 -26.38
N LEU A 153 -21.96 -5.65 -26.30
CA LEU A 153 -21.88 -6.62 -27.39
C LEU A 153 -23.20 -7.38 -27.65
N GLN A 154 -24.15 -7.38 -26.71
CA GLN A 154 -25.47 -8.00 -26.89
C GLN A 154 -26.53 -7.01 -27.42
N VAL A 155 -26.23 -5.71 -27.40
CA VAL A 155 -27.11 -4.63 -27.87
C VAL A 155 -26.66 -4.06 -29.23
N ALA A 156 -25.49 -4.47 -29.74
CA ALA A 156 -24.99 -4.19 -31.09
C ALA A 156 -25.34 -5.30 -32.09
#